data_AF-A0A923CN53-F1
#
_entry.id   AF-A0A923CN53-F1
#
_cell.length_a   1.000
_cell.length_b   1.000
_cell.length_c   1.000
_cell.angle_alpha   90.00
_cell.angle_beta   90.00
_cell.angle_gamma   90.00
#
_symmetry.space_group_name_H-M   'P 1'
#
loop_
_entity.id
_entity.type
_entity.pdbx_description
1 polymer ?
#
loop_
_entity_poly.entity_id
_entity_poly.type
_entity_poly.pdbx_seq_one_letter_code
_entity_poly.pdbx_strand_id
1 'polypeptide(L)'
;MKPTEAEIQEYCSQLENFLAAQEWKIELTTTESPFYTFTKGDDDKEEWWFDDVIITLPNGKKLTIFACYAGLTVLHTDHNAIFADAYDIQNAVYAELKVQPRPNKNPSDSYWKLWDKLDK
;
A
#
# COMPACT_ATOMS: atom_id res chain seq x y z
N MET A 1 -19.10 5.00 -3.17
CA MET A 1 -18.68 5.83 -4.33
C MET A 1 -17.34 5.30 -4.84
N LYS A 2 -17.24 5.02 -6.14
CA LYS A 2 -15.99 4.55 -6.76
C LYS A 2 -14.91 5.64 -6.66
N PRO A 3 -13.67 5.32 -6.26
CA PRO A 3 -12.58 6.28 -6.27
C PRO A 3 -12.31 6.76 -7.70
N THR A 4 -12.07 8.05 -7.82
CA THR A 4 -11.64 8.70 -9.05
C THR A 4 -10.21 8.33 -9.39
N GLU A 5 -9.83 8.46 -10.66
CA GLU A 5 -8.44 8.24 -11.09
C GLU A 5 -7.46 9.16 -10.34
N ALA A 6 -7.86 10.39 -10.01
CA ALA A 6 -7.04 11.32 -9.24
C ALA A 6 -6.80 10.84 -7.80
N GLU A 7 -7.82 10.28 -7.13
CA GLU A 7 -7.67 9.73 -5.78
C GLU A 7 -6.76 8.48 -5.78
N ILE A 8 -6.86 7.63 -6.80
CA ILE A 8 -5.97 6.48 -6.98
C ILE A 8 -4.53 6.96 -7.20
N GLN A 9 -4.31 7.93 -8.08
CA GLN A 9 -2.98 8.49 -8.37
C GLN A 9 -2.34 9.14 -7.13
N GLU A 10 -3.12 9.89 -6.36
CA GLU A 10 -2.67 10.51 -5.11
C GLU A 10 -2.24 9.44 -4.09
N TYR A 11 -3.08 8.43 -3.88
CA TYR A 11 -2.77 7.33 -2.97
C TYR A 11 -1.52 6.54 -3.41
N CYS A 12 -1.39 6.20 -4.71
CA CYS A 12 -0.17 5.61 -5.25
C CYS A 12 1.06 6.48 -4.97
N SER A 13 0.96 7.79 -5.19
CA SER A 13 2.07 8.73 -4.99
C SER A 13 2.51 8.78 -3.52
N GLN A 14 1.56 8.69 -2.58
CA GLN A 14 1.88 8.64 -1.15
C GLN A 14 2.54 7.32 -0.76
N LEU A 15 2.05 6.18 -1.26
CA LEU A 15 2.72 4.88 -1.07
C LEU A 15 4.15 4.90 -1.62
N GLU A 16 4.35 5.45 -2.83
CA GLU A 16 5.68 5.59 -3.43
C GLU A 16 6.60 6.50 -2.60
N ASN A 17 6.06 7.54 -1.95
CA ASN A 17 6.85 8.39 -1.05
C ASN A 17 7.31 7.65 0.22
N PHE A 18 6.44 6.83 0.83
CA PHE A 18 6.81 5.97 1.96
C PHE A 18 7.85 4.93 1.54
N LEU A 19 7.69 4.34 0.35
CA LEU A 19 8.52 3.26 -0.17
C LEU A 19 9.69 3.76 -1.04
N ALA A 20 9.95 5.06 -1.05
CA ALA A 20 10.94 5.69 -1.94
C ALA A 20 12.35 5.09 -1.80
N ALA A 21 12.70 4.63 -0.60
CA ALA A 21 13.97 3.97 -0.33
C ALA A 21 14.18 2.65 -1.10
N GLN A 22 13.10 2.08 -1.64
CA GLN A 22 13.12 0.83 -2.39
C GLN A 22 13.21 1.04 -3.91
N GLU A 23 13.00 2.28 -4.38
CA GLU A 23 12.97 2.63 -5.82
C GLU A 23 11.95 1.80 -6.63
N TRP A 24 10.83 1.43 -5.99
CA TRP A 24 9.74 0.69 -6.62
C TRP A 24 8.77 1.64 -7.31
N LYS A 25 8.15 1.16 -8.41
CA LYS A 25 6.96 1.80 -8.99
C LYS A 25 5.73 1.01 -8.59
N ILE A 26 4.65 1.72 -8.27
CA ILE A 26 3.43 1.14 -7.72
C ILE A 26 2.26 1.42 -8.66
N GLU A 27 1.61 0.38 -9.12
CA GLU A 27 0.36 0.45 -9.88
C GLU A 27 -0.73 -0.28 -9.09
N LEU A 28 -1.95 0.24 -9.07
CA LEU A 28 -3.08 -0.37 -8.38
C LEU A 28 -4.14 -0.84 -9.37
N THR A 29 -4.64 -2.06 -9.16
CA THR A 29 -5.81 -2.57 -9.87
C THR A 29 -7.03 -2.50 -8.97
N THR A 30 -8.14 -1.98 -9.48
CA THR A 30 -9.41 -1.91 -8.75
C THR A 30 -10.35 -3.01 -9.23
N THR A 31 -11.06 -3.66 -8.31
CA THR A 31 -12.24 -4.47 -8.67
C THR A 31 -13.27 -3.59 -9.35
N GLU A 32 -14.04 -4.13 -10.30
CA GLU A 32 -15.22 -3.44 -10.85
C GLU A 32 -16.42 -3.40 -9.90
N SER A 33 -16.39 -4.17 -8.80
CA SER A 33 -17.50 -4.25 -7.84
C SER A 33 -17.08 -3.73 -6.47
N PRO A 34 -17.87 -2.86 -5.83
CA PRO A 34 -17.67 -2.51 -4.43
C PRO A 34 -17.90 -3.73 -3.54
N PHE A 35 -17.24 -3.74 -2.37
CA PHE A 35 -17.58 -4.60 -1.26
C PHE A 35 -18.51 -3.85 -0.31
N TYR A 36 -19.46 -4.59 0.28
CA TYR A 36 -20.30 -4.09 1.35
C TYR A 36 -19.69 -4.53 2.68
N THR A 37 -19.24 -3.57 3.49
CA THR A 37 -18.79 -3.86 4.84
C THR A 37 -19.98 -3.87 5.79
N PHE A 38 -20.21 -5.00 6.45
CA PHE A 38 -21.25 -5.14 7.47
C PHE A 38 -20.65 -4.79 8.84
N THR A 39 -20.63 -3.51 9.19
CA THR A 39 -20.38 -3.09 10.58
C THR A 39 -21.69 -3.00 11.33
N LYS A 40 -21.84 -3.82 12.38
CA LYS A 40 -23.06 -3.88 13.20
C LYS A 40 -23.35 -2.52 13.84
N GLY A 41 -24.28 -1.77 13.27
CA GLY A 41 -24.75 -0.48 13.80
C GLY A 41 -24.43 0.75 12.94
N ASP A 42 -23.77 0.58 11.80
CA ASP A 42 -23.58 1.64 10.80
C ASP A 42 -24.37 1.27 9.53
N ASP A 43 -24.96 2.26 8.86
CA ASP A 43 -25.62 2.07 7.56
C ASP A 43 -24.63 1.46 6.55
N ASP A 44 -25.13 0.62 5.63
CA ASP A 44 -24.31 -0.04 4.61
C ASP A 44 -23.43 1.00 3.87
N LYS A 45 -22.12 0.93 4.07
CA LYS A 45 -21.16 1.77 3.33
C LYS A 45 -20.65 0.97 2.15
N GLU A 46 -20.85 1.51 0.96
CA GLU A 46 -20.25 1.01 -0.27
C GLU A 46 -18.76 1.37 -0.28
N GLU A 47 -17.90 0.37 -0.08
CA GLU A 47 -16.45 0.53 -0.08
C GLU A 47 -15.83 -0.09 -1.33
N TRP A 48 -14.85 0.60 -1.91
CA TRP A 48 -14.13 0.12 -3.09
C TRP A 48 -12.75 -0.32 -2.68
N TRP A 49 -12.47 -1.61 -2.82
CA TRP A 49 -11.19 -2.20 -2.47
C TRP A 49 -10.31 -2.33 -3.72
N PHE A 50 -9.00 -2.24 -3.56
CA PHE A 50 -8.06 -2.63 -4.60
C PHE A 50 -7.87 -4.15 -4.58
N ASP A 51 -7.84 -4.76 -5.76
CA ASP A 51 -7.61 -6.20 -5.92
C ASP A 51 -6.14 -6.52 -5.68
N ASP A 52 -5.29 -5.90 -6.50
CA ASP A 52 -3.86 -6.15 -6.50
C ASP A 52 -3.07 -4.85 -6.55
N VAL A 53 -1.90 -4.90 -5.93
CA VAL A 53 -0.83 -3.94 -6.09
C VAL A 53 0.22 -4.56 -6.98
N ILE A 54 0.45 -3.95 -8.13
CA ILE A 54 1.52 -4.34 -9.04
C ILE A 54 2.76 -3.51 -8.69
N ILE A 55 3.78 -4.19 -8.19
CA ILE A 55 5.07 -3.60 -7.83
C ILE A 55 6.07 -3.89 -8.94
N THR A 56 6.63 -2.85 -9.55
CA THR A 56 7.75 -2.98 -10.49
C THR A 56 9.06 -2.69 -9.75
N LEU A 57 9.91 -3.71 -9.63
CA LEU A 57 11.23 -3.61 -9.01
C LEU A 57 12.25 -2.91 -9.92
N PRO A 58 13.40 -2.43 -9.39
CA PRO A 58 14.40 -1.71 -10.20
C PRO A 58 15.01 -2.53 -11.35
N ASN A 59 15.01 -3.86 -11.20
CA ASN A 59 15.47 -4.79 -12.24
C ASN A 59 14.40 -5.08 -13.31
N GLY A 60 13.24 -4.42 -13.26
CA GLY A 60 12.13 -4.60 -14.19
C GLY A 60 11.20 -5.78 -13.88
N LYS A 61 11.48 -6.60 -12.85
CA LYS A 61 10.57 -7.68 -12.43
C LYS A 61 9.30 -7.06 -11.85
N LYS A 62 8.14 -7.56 -12.29
CA LYS A 62 6.83 -7.22 -11.71
C LYS A 62 6.43 -8.27 -10.68
N LEU A 63 5.88 -7.80 -9.56
CA LEU A 63 5.26 -8.61 -8.51
C LEU A 63 3.81 -8.17 -8.37
N THR A 64 2.92 -9.12 -8.17
CA THR A 64 1.51 -8.86 -7.85
C THR A 64 1.32 -9.20 -6.38
N ILE A 65 0.95 -8.20 -5.58
CA ILE A 65 0.78 -8.31 -4.13
C ILE A 65 -0.68 -8.00 -3.81
N PHE A 66 -1.33 -8.88 -3.05
CA PHE A 66 -2.68 -8.60 -2.56
C PHE A 66 -2.60 -7.52 -1.47
N ALA A 67 -3.25 -6.36 -1.67
CA ALA A 67 -3.33 -5.34 -0.62
C ALA A 67 -4.37 -5.78 0.43
N CYS A 68 -3.95 -5.92 1.68
CA CYS A 68 -4.82 -6.44 2.73
C CYS A 68 -5.92 -5.46 3.19
N TYR A 69 -5.77 -4.14 2.96
CA TYR A 69 -6.63 -3.11 3.57
C TYR A 69 -6.97 -1.91 2.68
N ALA A 70 -6.87 -2.03 1.36
CA ALA A 70 -6.93 -0.85 0.52
C ALA A 70 -8.37 -0.54 0.08
N GLY A 71 -9.25 -0.23 1.03
CA GLY A 71 -10.57 0.33 0.74
C GLY A 71 -10.47 1.83 0.56
N LEU A 72 -10.47 2.40 -0.65
CA LEU A 72 -10.49 3.87 -0.82
C LEU A 72 -11.85 4.44 -0.40
N THR A 73 -12.04 4.66 0.90
CA THR A 73 -13.05 5.58 1.39
C THR A 73 -12.43 6.97 1.54
N VAL A 74 -13.26 8.02 1.60
CA VAL A 74 -12.88 9.43 1.83
C VAL A 74 -12.01 9.64 3.10
N LEU A 75 -11.83 8.60 3.92
CA LEU A 75 -10.98 8.55 5.11
C LEU A 75 -9.52 8.11 4.84
N HIS A 76 -9.17 7.67 3.62
CA HIS A 76 -7.85 7.08 3.30
C HIS A 76 -6.78 8.11 2.90
N THR A 77 -6.95 9.36 3.32
CA THR A 77 -5.87 10.37 3.36
C THR A 77 -5.17 10.40 4.73
N ASP A 78 -5.56 9.54 5.67
CA ASP A 78 -4.82 9.39 6.93
C ASP A 78 -3.45 8.77 6.67
N HIS A 79 -2.41 9.57 6.94
CA HIS A 79 -1.00 9.21 6.82
C HIS A 79 -0.66 7.89 7.53
N ASN A 80 -1.31 7.59 8.66
CA ASN A 80 -1.06 6.35 9.40
C ASN A 80 -1.64 5.12 8.69
N ALA A 81 -2.80 5.25 8.04
CA ALA A 81 -3.40 4.16 7.27
C ALA A 81 -2.52 3.83 6.06
N ILE A 82 -2.10 4.87 5.31
CA ILE A 82 -1.22 4.70 4.15
C ILE A 82 0.15 4.14 4.55
N PHE A 83 0.67 4.53 5.72
CA PHE A 83 1.89 3.93 6.27
C PHE A 83 1.72 2.43 6.55
N ALA A 84 0.59 2.02 7.14
CA ALA A 84 0.31 0.61 7.40
C ALA A 84 0.23 -0.21 6.10
N ASP A 85 -0.43 0.34 5.07
CA ASP A 85 -0.47 -0.28 3.75
C ASP A 85 0.93 -0.40 3.13
N ALA A 86 1.75 0.66 3.22
CA ALA A 86 3.12 0.64 2.73
C ALA A 86 3.98 -0.41 3.46
N TYR A 87 3.80 -0.55 4.78
CA TYR A 87 4.47 -1.58 5.57
C TYR A 87 4.06 -3.01 5.15
N ASP A 88 2.77 -3.25 4.93
CA ASP A 88 2.26 -4.55 4.51
C ASP A 88 2.74 -4.92 3.10
N ILE A 89 2.69 -3.98 2.16
CA ILE A 89 3.24 -4.14 0.81
C ILE A 89 4.73 -4.50 0.88
N GLN A 90 5.50 -3.78 1.69
CA GLN A 90 6.93 -4.03 1.87
C GLN A 90 7.21 -5.43 2.40
N ASN A 91 6.46 -5.87 3.41
CA ASN A 91 6.61 -7.21 3.97
C ASN A 91 6.28 -8.30 2.95
N ALA A 92 5.20 -8.13 2.19
CA ALA A 92 4.80 -9.08 1.16
C ALA A 92 5.86 -9.19 0.06
N VAL A 93 6.41 -8.05 -0.40
CA VAL A 93 7.52 -8.06 -1.38
C VAL A 93 8.76 -8.77 -0.83
N TYR A 94 9.13 -8.50 0.43
CA TYR A 94 10.29 -9.16 1.05
C TYR A 94 10.08 -10.67 1.20
N ALA A 95 8.87 -11.10 1.56
CA ALA A 95 8.48 -12.50 1.63
C ALA A 95 8.58 -13.18 0.26
N GLU A 96 8.02 -12.57 -0.79
CA GLU A 96 8.08 -13.05 -2.17
C GLU A 96 9.52 -13.16 -2.69
N LEU A 97 10.36 -12.19 -2.35
CA LEU A 97 11.79 -12.20 -2.69
C LEU A 97 12.63 -13.12 -1.79
N LYS A 98 12.03 -13.70 -0.74
CA LYS A 98 12.70 -14.50 0.29
C LYS A 98 13.87 -13.75 0.94
N VAL A 99 13.71 -12.43 1.08
CA VAL A 99 14.67 -11.54 1.74
C VAL A 99 14.22 -11.33 3.17
N GLN A 100 15.09 -11.67 4.12
CA GLN A 100 14.86 -11.35 5.53
C GLN A 100 15.39 -9.95 5.81
N PRO A 101 14.57 -9.05 6.38
CA PRO A 101 15.07 -7.76 6.83
C PRO A 101 16.15 -7.97 7.89
N ARG A 102 17.23 -7.19 7.84
CA ARG A 102 18.31 -7.37 8.82
C ARG A 102 17.81 -6.97 10.22
N PRO A 103 18.12 -7.75 11.26
CA PRO A 103 17.77 -7.38 12.63
C PRO A 103 18.48 -6.08 13.03
N ASN A 104 17.79 -5.28 13.85
CA ASN A 104 18.09 -3.89 14.22
C ASN A 104 17.88 -2.92 13.07
N LYS A 105 17.40 -1.70 13.38
CA LYS A 105 17.22 -0.54 12.48
C LYS A 105 18.54 -0.14 11.80
N ASN A 106 19.06 -1.02 10.96
CA ASN A 106 20.31 -0.86 10.29
C ASN A 106 20.10 0.23 9.24
N PRO A 107 20.78 1.38 9.35
CA PRO A 107 20.55 2.52 8.46
C PRO A 107 20.88 2.23 6.99
N SER A 108 21.63 1.16 6.70
CA SER A 108 21.92 0.73 5.33
C SER A 108 20.82 -0.14 4.72
N ASP A 109 19.95 -0.73 5.53
CA ASP A 109 18.86 -1.57 5.04
C ASP A 109 17.69 -0.68 4.63
N SER A 110 17.29 -0.74 3.35
CA SER A 110 16.16 0.03 2.86
C SER A 110 14.88 -0.33 3.59
N TYR A 111 14.80 -1.54 4.18
CA TYR A 111 13.64 -1.99 4.94
C TYR A 111 13.24 -0.98 6.02
N TRP A 112 14.21 -0.51 6.81
CA TRP A 112 13.96 0.35 7.97
C TRP A 112 13.70 1.81 7.61
N LYS A 113 14.04 2.24 6.39
CA LYS A 113 13.87 3.64 5.93
C LYS A 113 12.41 4.06 5.80
N LEU A 114 11.48 3.11 5.71
CA LEU A 114 10.04 3.38 5.79
C LEU A 114 9.68 4.12 7.09
N TRP A 115 10.27 3.71 8.21
CA TRP A 115 9.98 4.28 9.54
C TRP A 115 10.47 5.72 9.68
N ASP A 116 11.50 6.14 8.93
CA ASP A 116 11.98 7.53 8.93
C ASP A 116 10.96 8.53 8.34
N LYS A 117 9.90 8.02 7.71
CA LYS A 117 8.80 8.78 7.10
C LYS A 117 7.57 8.88 8.01
N LEU A 118 7.49 8.08 9.07
CA LEU A 118 6.37 8.10 10.02
C LEU A 118 6.42 9.33 10.95
N ASP A 119 7.63 9.83 11.25
CA ASP A 119 7.86 10.95 12.18
C ASP A 119 7.86 12.34 11.50
N LYS A 120 7.44 12.44 10.23
CA LYS A 120 7.42 13.69 9.44
C LYS A 120 6.02 14.07 9.02
#